data_AF-A0A857INH8-F1
#
_entry.id   AF-A0A857INH8-F1
#
_cell.length_a   1.000
_cell.length_b   1.000
_cell.length_c   1.000
_cell.angle_alpha   90.00
_cell.angle_beta   90.00
_cell.angle_gamma   90.00
#
_symmetry.space_group_name_H-M   'P 1'
#
loop_
_entity.id
_entity.type
_entity.pdbx_description
1 polymer ?
#
loop_
_entity_poly.entity_id
_entity_poly.type
_entity_poly.pdbx_seq_one_letter_code
_entity_poly.pdbx_strand_id
1 'polypeptide(L)'
;MGTDDIAKKKILANRKAREDRKIASRSAGNRSIIPRILILTEGESEEIYFQELIDNMSLDTVFVRQSIHTDSVGIINEAIKSAKSEAKKGNEYTYIFCIFDLDTVHNKCFLESISKYKSKTTEIFPIYSFPCIEVFFCLHFEQCTRPFNATEKKSIGDTVKEYFQQK
;
A
#
# COMPACT_ATOMS: atom_id res chain seq x y z
N MET A 1 42.33 -28.30 -47.00
CA MET A 1 43.00 -28.02 -45.70
C MET A 1 42.52 -26.67 -45.13
N GLY A 2 41.25 -26.53 -44.73
CA GLY A 2 40.73 -25.22 -44.26
C GLY A 2 39.35 -25.22 -43.59
N THR A 3 38.69 -26.37 -43.50
CA THR A 3 37.36 -26.53 -42.88
C THR A 3 37.41 -26.57 -41.35
N ASP A 4 38.49 -27.11 -40.77
CA ASP A 4 38.61 -27.31 -39.32
C ASP A 4 38.75 -25.99 -38.54
N ASP A 5 39.36 -24.97 -39.14
CA ASP A 5 39.52 -23.65 -38.52
C ASP A 5 38.21 -22.88 -38.43
N ILE A 6 37.31 -23.08 -39.39
CA ILE A 6 36.00 -22.43 -39.41
C ILE A 6 35.11 -23.00 -38.31
N ALA A 7 35.11 -24.33 -38.15
CA ALA A 7 34.36 -25.01 -37.09
C ALA A 7 34.84 -24.56 -35.70
N LYS A 8 36.16 -24.52 -35.48
CA LYS A 8 36.76 -24.05 -34.22
C LYS A 8 36.41 -22.59 -33.91
N LYS A 9 36.49 -21.69 -34.91
CA LYS A 9 36.09 -20.28 -34.75
C LYS A 9 34.62 -20.13 -34.38
N LYS A 10 33.74 -20.92 -34.99
CA LYS A 10 32.29 -20.88 -34.72
C LYS A 10 31.97 -21.37 -33.31
N ILE A 11 32.64 -22.42 -32.84
CA ILE A 11 32.51 -22.93 -31.46
C ILE A 11 32.96 -21.87 -30.45
N LEU A 12 34.10 -21.21 -30.69
CA LEU A 12 34.62 -20.17 -29.82
C LEU A 12 33.70 -18.94 -29.75
N ALA A 13 33.19 -18.49 -30.89
CA ALA A 13 32.23 -17.38 -30.97
C ALA A 13 30.93 -17.68 -30.22
N ASN A 14 30.40 -18.91 -30.37
CA ASN A 14 29.21 -19.34 -29.64
C ASN A 14 29.44 -19.44 -28.13
N ARG A 15 30.63 -19.89 -27.69
CA ARG A 15 31.01 -19.88 -26.27
C ARG A 15 31.04 -18.46 -25.72
N LYS A 16 31.70 -17.54 -26.43
CA LYS A 16 31.78 -16.13 -26.04
C LYS A 16 30.39 -15.49 -25.95
N ALA A 17 29.55 -15.69 -26.96
CA ALA A 17 28.17 -15.19 -26.95
C ALA A 17 27.29 -15.81 -25.84
N ARG A 18 27.65 -16.96 -25.29
CA ARG A 18 26.95 -17.59 -24.16
C ARG A 18 27.40 -17.00 -22.83
N GLU A 19 28.71 -16.77 -22.67
CA GLU A 19 29.25 -16.05 -21.51
C GLU A 19 28.77 -14.60 -21.47
N ASP A 20 28.80 -13.89 -22.61
CA ASP A 20 28.29 -12.53 -22.72
C ASP A 20 26.80 -12.45 -22.37
N ARG A 21 25.99 -13.45 -22.77
CA ARG A 21 24.57 -13.55 -22.36
C ARG A 21 24.38 -13.88 -20.89
N LYS A 22 25.30 -14.62 -20.27
CA LYS A 22 25.28 -14.94 -18.83
C LYS A 22 25.68 -13.72 -18.00
N ILE A 23 26.64 -12.93 -18.48
CA ILE A 23 27.05 -11.65 -17.89
C ILE A 23 25.98 -10.57 -18.10
N ALA A 24 25.36 -10.52 -19.28
CA ALA A 24 24.26 -9.60 -19.60
C ALA A 24 22.91 -10.04 -18.98
N SER A 25 22.80 -11.30 -18.51
CA SER A 25 21.67 -11.69 -17.68
C SER A 25 21.76 -10.89 -16.39
N ARG A 26 20.72 -10.08 -16.13
CA ARG A 26 20.64 -9.15 -15.01
C ARG A 26 21.05 -9.90 -13.75
N SER A 27 22.08 -9.42 -13.05
CA SER A 27 22.53 -10.03 -11.80
C SER A 27 21.33 -10.14 -10.84
N ALA A 28 20.98 -11.38 -10.49
CA ALA A 28 19.80 -11.72 -9.69
C ALA A 28 19.84 -11.22 -8.23
N GLY A 29 20.73 -10.27 -7.91
CA GLY A 29 21.00 -9.80 -6.54
C GLY A 29 20.76 -8.31 -6.28
N ASN A 30 20.37 -7.52 -7.29
CA ASN A 30 20.12 -6.07 -7.13
C ASN A 30 18.64 -5.67 -7.26
N ARG A 31 17.72 -6.63 -7.18
CA ARG A 31 16.30 -6.30 -7.08
C ARG A 31 16.09 -5.74 -5.68
N SER A 32 15.86 -4.43 -5.56
CA SER A 32 15.26 -3.86 -4.36
C SER A 32 14.03 -4.71 -4.04
N ILE A 33 13.95 -5.25 -2.83
CA ILE A 33 12.79 -6.02 -2.39
C ILE A 33 11.58 -5.11 -2.58
N ILE A 34 10.64 -5.52 -3.45
CA ILE A 34 9.43 -4.74 -3.69
C ILE A 34 8.65 -4.76 -2.37
N PRO A 35 8.28 -3.59 -1.81
CA PRO A 35 7.66 -3.54 -0.51
C PRO A 35 6.31 -4.25 -0.54
N ARG A 36 6.08 -5.10 0.46
CA ARG A 36 4.75 -5.67 0.72
C ARG A 36 4.00 -4.71 1.61
N ILE A 37 2.87 -4.19 1.17
CA ILE A 37 2.17 -3.08 1.84
C ILE A 37 0.77 -3.54 2.24
N LEU A 38 0.36 -3.24 3.47
CA LEU A 38 -1.02 -3.34 3.92
C LEU A 38 -1.59 -1.94 4.15
N ILE A 39 -2.79 -1.69 3.64
CA ILE A 39 -3.61 -0.52 3.95
C ILE A 39 -4.77 -1.02 4.82
N LEU A 40 -4.88 -0.49 6.03
CA LEU A 40 -6.00 -0.69 6.93
C LEU A 40 -6.84 0.58 6.95
N THR A 41 -8.11 0.45 6.59
CA THR A 41 -9.06 1.57 6.57
C THR A 41 -10.06 1.47 7.73
N GLU A 42 -10.63 2.60 8.12
CA GLU A 42 -11.71 2.66 9.10
C GLU A 42 -13.03 2.13 8.50
N GLY A 43 -13.40 2.64 7.33
CA GLY A 43 -14.63 2.28 6.63
C GLY A 43 -14.44 1.43 5.37
N GLU A 44 -15.59 0.94 4.88
CA GLU A 44 -15.73 0.18 3.65
C GLU A 44 -15.55 1.05 2.40
N SER A 45 -15.97 2.32 2.45
CA SER A 45 -15.86 3.24 1.30
C SER A 45 -14.40 3.43 0.87
N GLU A 46 -13.51 3.51 1.85
CA GLU A 46 -12.07 3.64 1.67
C GLU A 46 -11.45 2.33 1.17
N GLU A 47 -11.87 1.19 1.71
CA GLU A 47 -11.42 -0.11 1.23
C GLU A 47 -11.72 -0.25 -0.26
N ILE A 48 -12.97 0.02 -0.67
CA ILE A 48 -13.39 -0.04 -2.07
C ILE A 48 -12.54 0.91 -2.92
N TYR A 49 -12.39 2.16 -2.50
CA TYR A 49 -11.60 3.15 -3.26
C TYR A 49 -10.14 2.71 -3.46
N PHE A 50 -9.47 2.26 -2.40
CA PHE A 50 -8.08 1.83 -2.50
C PHE A 50 -7.94 0.51 -3.25
N GLN A 51 -8.92 -0.39 -3.17
CA GLN A 51 -8.93 -1.64 -3.93
C GLN A 51 -8.99 -1.33 -5.43
N GLU A 52 -9.91 -0.47 -5.85
CA GLU A 52 -10.00 0.01 -7.24
C GLU A 52 -8.70 0.70 -7.68
N LEU A 53 -8.06 1.48 -6.81
CA LEU A 53 -6.77 2.14 -7.13
C LEU A 53 -5.64 1.12 -7.33
N ILE A 54 -5.58 0.09 -6.47
CA ILE A 54 -4.61 -1.01 -6.55
C ILE A 54 -4.77 -1.76 -7.87
N ASP A 55 -6.01 -2.08 -8.24
CA ASP A 55 -6.32 -2.82 -9.46
C ASP A 55 -6.01 -2.00 -10.72
N ASN A 56 -6.43 -0.74 -10.75
CA ASN A 56 -6.17 0.17 -11.87
C ASN A 56 -4.68 0.44 -12.09
N MET A 57 -3.87 0.41 -11.02
CA MET A 57 -2.42 0.64 -11.08
C MET A 57 -1.59 -0.65 -11.11
N SER A 58 -2.24 -1.83 -11.09
CA SER A 58 -1.56 -3.14 -11.06
C SER A 58 -0.53 -3.25 -9.92
N LEU A 59 -0.92 -2.87 -8.71
CA LEU A 59 -0.06 -2.84 -7.52
C LEU A 59 -0.08 -4.19 -6.78
N ASP A 60 0.47 -5.23 -7.38
CA ASP A 60 0.39 -6.63 -6.91
C ASP A 60 0.91 -6.90 -5.48
N THR A 61 1.71 -5.98 -4.90
CA THR A 61 2.27 -6.11 -3.56
C THR A 61 1.57 -5.25 -2.50
N VAL A 62 0.52 -4.55 -2.89
CA VAL A 62 -0.30 -3.70 -2.02
C VAL A 62 -1.63 -4.39 -1.76
N PHE A 63 -2.00 -4.48 -0.50
CA PHE A 63 -3.24 -5.10 -0.05
C PHE A 63 -4.03 -4.06 0.74
N VAL A 64 -5.33 -3.99 0.57
CA VAL A 64 -6.22 -3.19 1.42
C VAL A 64 -7.24 -4.10 2.09
N ARG A 65 -7.67 -3.71 3.30
CA ARG A 65 -8.88 -4.23 3.93
C ARG A 65 -9.42 -3.26 4.98
N GLN A 66 -10.71 -3.31 5.24
CA GLN A 66 -11.30 -2.64 6.40
C GLN A 66 -10.80 -3.24 7.72
N SER A 67 -10.58 -2.38 8.72
CA SER A 67 -10.36 -2.76 10.10
C SER A 67 -11.64 -3.26 10.77
N ILE A 68 -11.52 -4.15 11.74
CA ILE A 68 -12.65 -4.52 12.60
C ILE A 68 -12.99 -3.44 13.64
N HIS A 69 -12.18 -2.36 13.68
CA HIS A 69 -12.31 -1.25 14.60
C HIS A 69 -12.57 0.05 13.83
N THR A 70 -13.40 0.91 14.39
CA THR A 70 -13.69 2.24 13.85
C THR A 70 -12.95 3.35 14.59
N ASP A 71 -12.08 3.00 15.55
CA ASP A 71 -11.30 3.96 16.33
C ASP A 71 -9.80 3.81 16.05
N SER A 72 -9.08 4.94 16.05
CA SER A 72 -7.65 5.00 15.76
C SER A 72 -6.78 4.07 16.63
N VAL A 73 -7.15 3.83 17.90
CA VAL A 73 -6.39 2.95 18.80
C VAL A 73 -6.61 1.48 18.43
N GLY A 74 -7.85 1.09 18.15
CA GLY A 74 -8.23 -0.24 17.68
C GLY A 74 -7.54 -0.60 16.38
N ILE A 75 -7.59 0.30 15.38
CA ILE A 75 -6.95 0.10 14.06
C ILE A 75 -5.44 -0.13 14.21
N ILE A 76 -4.75 0.71 15.01
CA ILE A 76 -3.31 0.55 15.24
C ILE A 76 -2.97 -0.75 15.97
N ASN A 77 -3.78 -1.15 16.96
CA ASN A 77 -3.58 -2.42 17.65
C ASN A 77 -3.79 -3.61 16.70
N GLU A 78 -4.75 -3.52 15.79
CA GLU A 78 -4.96 -4.51 14.73
C GLU A 78 -3.79 -4.57 13.74
N ALA A 79 -3.23 -3.42 13.36
CA ALA A 79 -2.03 -3.35 12.52
C ALA A 79 -0.84 -4.07 13.17
N ILE A 80 -0.59 -3.83 14.47
CA ILE A 80 0.47 -4.50 15.23
C ILE A 80 0.23 -6.01 15.30
N LYS A 81 -1.01 -6.45 15.53
CA LYS A 81 -1.37 -7.87 15.53
C LYS A 81 -1.14 -8.51 14.16
N SER A 82 -1.57 -7.83 13.10
CA SER A 82 -1.39 -8.27 11.71
C SER A 82 0.09 -8.41 11.35
N ALA A 83 0.91 -7.41 11.69
CA ALA A 83 2.35 -7.45 11.47
C ALA A 83 3.02 -8.65 12.17
N LYS A 84 2.68 -8.88 13.45
CA LYS A 84 3.22 -10.02 14.22
C LYS A 84 2.75 -11.37 13.67
N SER A 85 1.50 -11.45 13.21
CA SER A 85 0.92 -12.68 12.64
C SER A 85 1.61 -13.05 11.33
N GLU A 86 1.77 -12.10 10.42
CA GLU A 86 2.38 -12.32 9.11
C GLU A 86 3.89 -12.57 9.22
N ALA A 87 4.58 -11.93 10.15
CA ALA A 87 5.98 -12.24 10.45
C ALA A 87 6.19 -13.70 10.88
N LYS A 88 5.28 -14.27 11.69
CA LYS A 88 5.34 -15.69 12.08
C LYS A 88 5.18 -16.64 10.88
N LYS A 89 4.58 -16.17 9.80
CA LYS A 89 4.38 -16.94 8.56
C LYS A 89 5.52 -16.73 7.55
N GLY A 90 6.48 -15.85 7.84
CA GLY A 90 7.51 -15.42 6.87
C GLY A 90 6.98 -14.57 5.72
N ASN A 91 5.82 -13.91 5.92
CA ASN A 91 5.15 -13.06 4.95
C ASN A 91 5.07 -11.60 5.46
N GLU A 92 6.12 -11.11 6.11
CA GLU A 92 6.16 -9.77 6.70
C GLU A 92 5.70 -8.67 5.73
N TYR A 93 4.88 -7.74 6.22
CA TYR A 93 4.70 -6.46 5.54
C TYR A 93 5.95 -5.60 5.73
N THR A 94 6.33 -4.87 4.69
CA THR A 94 7.30 -3.78 4.78
C THR A 94 6.66 -2.57 5.43
N TYR A 95 5.45 -2.22 4.97
CA TYR A 95 4.70 -1.07 5.45
C TYR A 95 3.26 -1.45 5.78
N ILE A 96 2.74 -0.89 6.87
CA ILE A 96 1.31 -0.91 7.18
C ILE A 96 0.83 0.53 7.33
N PHE A 97 -0.02 0.97 6.42
CA PHE A 97 -0.69 2.28 6.49
C PHE A 97 -2.04 2.10 7.17
N CYS A 98 -2.29 2.88 8.23
CA CYS A 98 -3.54 2.87 8.97
C CYS A 98 -4.24 4.20 8.69
N ILE A 99 -5.34 4.17 7.96
CA ILE A 99 -6.09 5.34 7.50
C ILE A 99 -7.36 5.44 8.32
N PHE A 100 -7.56 6.59 8.96
CA PHE A 100 -8.75 6.93 9.74
C PHE A 100 -8.98 8.44 9.69
N ASP A 101 -10.21 8.88 9.93
CA ASP A 101 -10.53 10.30 9.89
C ASP A 101 -10.05 11.03 11.15
N LEU A 102 -9.73 12.32 11.04
CA LEU A 102 -9.20 13.07 12.20
C LEU A 102 -10.22 13.16 13.35
N ASP A 103 -11.52 13.15 13.05
CA ASP A 103 -12.58 13.22 14.04
C ASP A 103 -12.69 11.94 14.90
N THR A 104 -12.18 10.79 14.42
CA THR A 104 -12.07 9.55 15.21
C THR A 104 -10.82 9.50 16.10
N VAL A 105 -9.96 10.54 16.03
CA VAL A 105 -8.80 10.71 16.90
C VAL A 105 -9.18 11.45 18.18
N HIS A 106 -9.84 10.76 19.11
CA HIS A 106 -10.14 11.32 20.43
C HIS A 106 -8.91 11.41 21.35
N ASN A 107 -7.97 10.47 21.21
CA ASN A 107 -6.68 10.53 21.87
C ASN A 107 -5.56 10.01 20.96
N LYS A 108 -4.32 10.43 21.23
CA LYS A 108 -3.14 10.01 20.47
C LYS A 108 -2.33 8.91 21.18
N CYS A 109 -2.92 8.16 22.11
CA CYS A 109 -2.25 7.08 22.84
C CYS A 109 -1.79 5.95 21.92
N PHE A 110 -2.40 5.80 20.74
CA PHE A 110 -1.92 4.87 19.72
C PHE A 110 -0.46 5.13 19.31
N LEU A 111 0.03 6.38 19.41
CA LEU A 111 1.44 6.70 19.16
C LEU A 111 2.38 5.99 20.13
N GLU A 112 1.95 5.76 21.37
CA GLU A 112 2.72 4.95 22.32
C GLU A 112 2.74 3.48 21.92
N SER A 113 1.63 2.94 21.41
CA SER A 113 1.58 1.57 20.91
C SER A 113 2.55 1.39 19.75
N ILE A 114 2.62 2.36 18.83
CA ILE A 114 3.57 2.37 17.72
C ILE A 114 5.02 2.50 18.23
N SER A 115 5.29 3.39 19.18
CA SER A 115 6.66 3.59 19.69
C SER A 115 7.21 2.37 20.45
N LYS A 116 6.32 1.65 21.15
CA LYS A 116 6.58 0.39 21.84
C LYS A 116 6.68 -0.80 20.87
N TYR A 117 6.08 -0.71 19.68
CA TYR A 117 6.22 -1.72 18.65
C TYR A 117 7.64 -1.68 18.07
N LYS A 118 8.36 -2.82 18.16
CA LYS A 118 9.70 -2.98 17.61
C LYS A 118 9.67 -4.10 16.58
N SER A 119 9.91 -3.74 15.32
CA SER A 119 10.15 -4.66 14.21
C SER A 119 11.37 -4.19 13.43
N LYS A 120 12.12 -5.14 12.86
CA LYS A 120 13.27 -4.85 11.99
C LYS A 120 12.86 -4.71 10.53
N THR A 121 11.65 -5.14 10.19
CA THR A 121 11.19 -5.35 8.81
C THR A 121 9.89 -4.63 8.48
N THR A 122 9.08 -4.30 9.49
CA THR A 122 7.75 -3.68 9.31
C THR A 122 7.69 -2.34 9.99
N GLU A 123 7.31 -1.30 9.24
CA GLU A 123 6.96 0.01 9.78
C GLU A 123 5.45 0.25 9.70
N ILE A 124 4.89 0.87 10.73
CA ILE A 124 3.45 1.16 10.83
C ILE A 124 3.26 2.68 10.82
N PHE A 125 2.44 3.17 9.91
CA PHE A 125 2.19 4.59 9.69
C PHE A 125 0.71 4.92 9.93
N PRO A 126 0.41 5.76 10.93
CA PRO A 126 -0.92 6.36 11.07
C PRO A 126 -1.06 7.51 10.07
N ILE A 127 -2.10 7.47 9.25
CA ILE A 127 -2.48 8.51 8.29
C ILE A 127 -3.88 8.99 8.67
N TYR A 128 -4.00 10.28 8.97
CA TYR A 128 -5.28 10.90 9.28
C TYR A 128 -5.74 11.76 8.10
N SER A 129 -6.97 11.55 7.68
CA SER A 129 -7.61 12.40 6.68
C SER A 129 -8.20 13.65 7.37
N PHE A 130 -8.26 14.78 6.66
CA PHE A 130 -8.94 15.97 7.16
C PHE A 130 -9.63 16.73 6.02
N PRO A 131 -10.92 17.09 6.15
CA PRO A 131 -11.79 16.84 7.29
C PRO A 131 -12.27 15.37 7.43
N CYS A 132 -12.41 14.66 6.31
CA CYS A 132 -12.69 13.23 6.22
C CYS A 132 -12.22 12.73 4.85
N ILE A 133 -12.09 11.42 4.67
CA ILE A 133 -11.53 10.85 3.44
C ILE A 133 -12.46 11.04 2.23
N GLU A 134 -13.78 11.12 2.43
CA GLU A 134 -14.74 11.31 1.33
C GLU A 134 -14.55 12.65 0.63
N VAL A 135 -14.09 13.69 1.34
CA VAL A 135 -13.74 14.97 0.70
C VAL A 135 -12.59 14.76 -0.30
N PHE A 136 -11.60 13.93 0.02
CA PHE A 136 -10.54 13.58 -0.92
C PHE A 136 -11.07 12.83 -2.13
N PHE A 137 -12.02 11.91 -1.94
CA PHE A 137 -12.66 11.20 -3.06
C PHE A 137 -13.39 12.18 -3.98
N CYS A 138 -14.12 13.14 -3.40
CA CYS A 138 -14.84 14.16 -4.17
C CYS A 138 -13.88 14.96 -5.04
N LEU A 139 -12.76 15.39 -4.45
CA LEU A 139 -11.73 16.15 -5.17
C LEU A 139 -10.92 15.31 -6.17
N HIS A 140 -10.87 13.98 -6.01
CA HIS A 140 -10.22 13.09 -6.97
C HIS A 140 -11.03 13.01 -8.26
N PHE A 141 -12.34 12.77 -8.16
CA PHE A 141 -13.20 12.54 -9.32
C PHE A 141 -13.72 13.83 -9.96
N GLU A 142 -13.63 14.95 -9.24
CA GLU A 142 -14.27 16.19 -9.65
C GLU A 142 -13.54 17.42 -9.11
N GLN A 143 -13.51 18.46 -9.93
CA GLN A 143 -13.20 19.80 -9.44
C GLN A 143 -14.42 20.39 -8.70
N CYS A 144 -14.44 20.25 -7.37
CA CYS A 144 -15.51 20.73 -6.50
C CYS A 144 -15.04 21.94 -5.67
N THR A 145 -15.78 23.05 -5.75
CA THR A 145 -15.55 24.25 -4.89
C THR A 145 -16.62 24.41 -3.81
N ARG A 146 -17.56 23.46 -3.73
CA ARG A 146 -18.64 23.47 -2.74
C ARG A 146 -18.04 23.27 -1.34
N PRO A 147 -18.38 24.11 -0.35
CA PRO A 147 -18.02 23.85 1.02
C PRO A 147 -18.85 22.70 1.59
N PHE A 148 -18.19 21.76 2.26
CA PHE A 148 -18.83 20.70 3.03
C PHE A 148 -18.77 21.05 4.52
N ASN A 149 -19.91 20.97 5.21
CA ASN A 149 -20.03 21.29 6.63
C ASN A 149 -20.88 20.22 7.30
N ALA A 150 -20.53 19.88 8.54
CA ALA A 150 -21.40 19.06 9.37
C ALA A 150 -22.75 19.77 9.60
N THR A 151 -23.82 18.99 9.74
CA THR A 151 -25.13 19.47 10.18
C THR A 151 -25.52 18.76 11.47
N GLU A 152 -26.61 19.19 12.14
CA GLU A 152 -27.05 18.57 13.40
C GLU A 152 -27.23 17.04 13.33
N LYS A 153 -27.47 16.49 12.14
CA LYS A 153 -27.75 15.06 11.94
C LYS A 153 -26.71 14.31 11.09
N LYS A 154 -25.72 15.02 10.52
CA LYS A 154 -24.83 14.45 9.50
C LYS A 154 -23.40 14.94 9.69
N SER A 155 -22.46 14.01 9.64
CA SER A 155 -21.03 14.31 9.57
C SER A 155 -20.68 14.99 8.25
N ILE A 156 -19.45 15.52 8.15
CA ILE A 156 -18.95 16.05 6.88
C ILE A 156 -18.95 14.95 5.82
N GLY A 157 -18.48 13.74 6.16
CA GLY A 157 -18.48 12.58 5.26
C GLY A 157 -19.89 12.24 4.75
N ASP A 158 -20.90 12.28 5.61
CA ASP A 158 -22.30 12.06 5.20
C ASP A 158 -22.77 13.11 4.18
N THR A 159 -22.43 14.38 4.38
CA THR A 159 -22.80 15.43 3.42
C THR A 159 -22.10 15.28 2.06
N VAL A 160 -20.89 14.72 2.04
CA VAL A 160 -20.18 14.40 0.80
C VAL A 160 -20.77 13.16 0.13
N LYS A 161 -21.12 12.12 0.89
CA LYS A 161 -21.81 10.93 0.37
C LYS A 161 -23.13 11.30 -0.31
N GLU A 162 -23.91 12.19 0.29
CA GLU A 162 -25.15 12.68 -0.32
C GLU A 162 -24.92 13.50 -1.59
N TYR A 163 -23.79 14.23 -1.66
CA TYR A 163 -23.42 14.94 -2.87
C TYR A 163 -23.18 13.99 -4.04
N PHE A 164 -22.53 12.85 -3.79
CA PHE A 164 -22.34 11.82 -4.81
C PHE A 164 -23.65 11.18 -5.28
N GLN A 165 -24.60 10.94 -4.36
CA GLN A 165 -25.88 10.29 -4.68
C GLN A 165 -26.86 11.16 -5.48
N GLN A 166 -26.66 12.48 -5.50
CA GLN A 166 -27.51 13.42 -6.23
C GLN A 166 -27.11 13.60 -7.71
N LYS A 167 -26.04 12.94 -8.14
CA LYS A 167 -25.57 12.91 -9.53
C LYS A 167 -25.88 11.57 -10.18
#